data_AF-A0A958ZRG3-F1
#
_entry.id   AF-A0A958ZRG3-F1
#
_cell.length_a   1.000
_cell.length_b   1.000
_cell.length_c   1.000
_cell.angle_alpha   90.00
_cell.angle_beta   90.00
_cell.angle_gamma   90.00
#
_symmetry.space_group_name_H-M   'P 1'
#
loop_
_entity.id
_entity.type
_entity.pdbx_description
1 polymer ?
#
loop_
_entity_poly.entity_id
_entity_poly.type
_entity_poly.pdbx_seq_one_letter_code
_entity_poly.pdbx_strand_id
1 'polypeptide(L)'
;VENVYALASANSVNKSVLFGNKKLKVQDLSEFDFSKADIALFSAGASVSSVYAPKAGNSGCVVIDNTSFFRREEDIPLVVPEVNPEQLKNFKPRNIIANPNCSTIQMLVALAPIHREATISRINVATYQSVSGAGQQGIDELSKQTTSLFNFQELKPKVFSKDIAFNVIPQIDQFQDNGYTKEEMKMIWETQKILDKNILVNPTC
;
A
#
# COMPACT_ATOMS: atom_id res chain seq x y z
N VAL A 1 8.86 -16.28 -16.88
CA VAL A 1 7.48 -16.35 -16.33
C VAL A 1 6.70 -17.32 -17.19
N GLU A 2 6.41 -18.51 -16.66
CA GLU A 2 5.69 -19.55 -17.39
C GLU A 2 4.17 -19.35 -17.31
N ASN A 3 3.65 -19.09 -16.11
CA ASN A 3 2.23 -18.90 -15.83
C ASN A 3 1.95 -17.55 -15.15
N VAL A 4 0.81 -16.92 -15.47
CA VAL A 4 0.30 -15.71 -14.80
C VAL A 4 -1.20 -15.86 -14.57
N TYR A 5 -1.61 -15.70 -13.32
CA TYR A 5 -3.01 -15.82 -12.89
C TYR A 5 -3.52 -14.45 -12.45
N ALA A 6 -4.63 -13.99 -13.05
CA ALA A 6 -5.32 -12.79 -12.62
C ALA A 6 -6.46 -13.19 -11.67
N LEU A 7 -6.37 -12.78 -10.40
CA LEU A 7 -7.34 -13.15 -9.36
C LEU A 7 -8.08 -11.91 -8.88
N ALA A 8 -9.39 -12.05 -8.64
CA ALA A 8 -10.23 -11.01 -8.05
C ALA A 8 -11.41 -11.63 -7.30
N SER A 9 -12.30 -10.82 -6.77
CA SER A 9 -13.58 -11.31 -6.23
C SER A 9 -14.49 -11.86 -7.33
N ALA A 10 -15.47 -12.68 -6.93
CA ALA A 10 -16.55 -13.20 -7.77
C ALA A 10 -17.17 -12.16 -8.73
N ASN A 11 -17.33 -10.91 -8.26
CA ASN A 11 -17.90 -9.80 -9.05
C ASN A 11 -17.10 -9.40 -10.29
N SER A 12 -15.84 -9.84 -10.38
CA SER A 12 -14.95 -9.55 -11.52
C SER A 12 -14.61 -10.79 -12.34
N VAL A 13 -15.17 -11.95 -12.00
CA VAL A 13 -15.00 -13.19 -12.78
C VAL A 13 -15.52 -12.97 -14.21
N ASN A 14 -14.80 -13.53 -15.19
CA ASN A 14 -15.02 -13.35 -16.64
C ASN A 14 -14.62 -11.98 -17.22
N LYS A 15 -14.21 -11.00 -16.40
CA LYS A 15 -13.45 -9.87 -16.94
C LYS A 15 -12.09 -10.37 -17.44
N SER A 16 -11.40 -9.51 -18.17
CA SER A 16 -10.05 -9.83 -18.63
C SER A 16 -9.12 -8.65 -18.46
N VAL A 17 -7.86 -8.95 -18.21
CA VAL A 17 -6.77 -7.98 -18.10
C VAL A 17 -5.69 -8.30 -19.12
N LEU A 18 -4.93 -7.30 -19.55
CA LEU A 18 -3.82 -7.48 -20.48
C LEU A 18 -2.54 -7.81 -19.70
N PHE A 19 -1.75 -8.72 -20.26
CA PHE A 19 -0.41 -9.05 -19.79
C PHE A 19 0.52 -9.19 -21.01
N GLY A 20 1.26 -8.12 -21.31
CA GLY A 20 1.95 -7.97 -22.59
C GLY A 20 0.97 -8.11 -23.75
N ASN A 21 1.25 -9.03 -24.68
CA ASN A 21 0.38 -9.32 -25.82
C ASN A 21 -0.72 -10.36 -25.52
N LYS A 22 -0.83 -10.83 -24.27
CA LYS A 22 -1.81 -11.85 -23.86
C LYS A 22 -2.97 -11.20 -23.11
N LYS A 23 -4.17 -11.80 -23.25
CA LYS A 23 -5.35 -11.45 -22.47
C LYS A 23 -5.60 -12.54 -21.44
N LEU A 24 -5.53 -12.19 -20.15
CA LEU A 24 -5.75 -13.11 -19.04
C LEU A 24 -7.21 -13.04 -18.59
N LYS A 25 -7.85 -14.19 -18.42
CA LYS A 25 -9.18 -14.27 -17.81
C LYS A 25 -9.05 -14.13 -16.30
N VAL A 26 -9.86 -13.25 -15.71
CA VAL A 26 -9.93 -13.10 -14.26
C VAL A 26 -10.63 -14.33 -13.66
N GLN A 27 -9.98 -14.95 -12.68
CA GLN A 27 -10.46 -16.10 -11.92
C GLN A 27 -10.90 -15.66 -10.52
N ASP A 28 -11.76 -16.46 -9.90
CA ASP A 28 -12.19 -16.20 -8.52
C ASP A 28 -11.07 -16.55 -7.55
N LEU A 29 -10.73 -15.60 -6.69
CA LEU A 29 -9.75 -15.76 -5.63
C LEU A 29 -10.16 -16.85 -4.62
N SER A 30 -11.47 -17.02 -4.34
CA SER A 30 -11.92 -18.00 -3.34
C SER A 30 -11.65 -19.44 -3.74
N GLU A 31 -11.67 -19.71 -5.05
CA GLU A 31 -11.53 -21.04 -5.64
C GLU A 31 -10.11 -21.32 -6.15
N PHE A 32 -9.20 -20.36 -6.01
CA PHE A 32 -7.86 -20.48 -6.56
C PHE A 32 -6.97 -21.39 -5.71
N ASP A 33 -6.28 -22.32 -6.37
CA ASP A 33 -5.29 -23.20 -5.78
C ASP A 33 -3.90 -22.56 -5.84
N PHE A 34 -3.44 -22.05 -4.69
CA PHE A 34 -2.16 -21.36 -4.58
C PHE A 34 -0.93 -22.25 -4.76
N SER A 35 -1.06 -23.59 -4.72
CA SER A 35 0.06 -24.49 -5.02
C SER A 35 0.53 -24.39 -6.48
N LYS A 36 -0.27 -23.77 -7.35
CA LYS A 36 0.03 -23.53 -8.77
C LYS A 36 0.93 -22.32 -9.02
N ALA A 37 1.29 -21.55 -7.99
CA ALA A 37 2.06 -20.32 -8.13
C ALA A 37 3.22 -20.25 -7.14
N ASP A 38 4.41 -19.88 -7.63
CA ASP A 38 5.58 -19.67 -6.78
C ASP A 38 5.51 -18.34 -6.01
N ILE A 39 4.93 -17.31 -6.64
CA ILE A 39 4.83 -15.95 -6.11
C ILE A 39 3.41 -15.40 -6.32
N ALA A 40 2.87 -14.74 -5.29
CA ALA A 40 1.60 -14.02 -5.38
C ALA A 40 1.76 -12.55 -4.97
N LEU A 41 1.29 -11.65 -5.84
CA LEU A 41 1.29 -10.21 -5.59
C LEU A 41 -0.10 -9.79 -5.11
N PHE A 42 -0.21 -9.35 -3.87
CA PHE A 42 -1.48 -8.99 -3.25
C PHE A 42 -1.66 -7.47 -3.21
N SER A 43 -2.82 -7.00 -3.68
CA SER A 43 -3.22 -5.59 -3.62
C SER A 43 -4.75 -5.44 -3.58
N ALA A 44 -5.44 -6.39 -2.93
CA ALA A 44 -6.90 -6.51 -2.90
C ALA A 44 -7.55 -5.96 -1.62
N GLY A 45 -6.76 -5.32 -0.74
CA GLY A 45 -7.22 -4.74 0.53
C GLY A 45 -6.94 -5.63 1.74
N ALA A 46 -6.78 -4.99 2.91
CA ALA A 46 -6.29 -5.64 4.14
C ALA A 46 -7.16 -6.81 4.62
N SER A 47 -8.48 -6.73 4.46
CA SER A 47 -9.42 -7.80 4.83
C SER A 47 -9.30 -9.03 3.94
N VAL A 48 -8.89 -8.85 2.68
CA VAL A 48 -8.63 -9.98 1.77
C VAL A 48 -7.27 -10.59 2.11
N SER A 49 -6.25 -9.75 2.33
CA SER A 49 -4.91 -10.22 2.71
C SER A 49 -4.92 -10.99 4.02
N SER A 50 -5.70 -10.59 5.02
CA SER A 50 -5.79 -11.31 6.31
C SER A 50 -6.27 -12.76 6.17
N VAL A 51 -7.07 -13.06 5.14
CA VAL A 51 -7.63 -14.39 4.90
C VAL A 51 -6.77 -15.19 3.93
N TYR A 52 -6.37 -14.57 2.81
CA TYR A 52 -5.80 -15.30 1.68
C TYR A 52 -4.26 -15.31 1.66
N ALA A 53 -3.58 -14.33 2.24
CA ALA A 53 -2.12 -14.37 2.30
C ALA A 53 -1.60 -15.55 3.15
N PRO A 54 -2.19 -15.86 4.33
CA PRO A 54 -1.79 -17.06 5.08
C PRO A 54 -2.09 -18.36 4.33
N LYS A 55 -3.21 -18.43 3.60
CA LYS A 55 -3.55 -19.60 2.76
C LYS A 55 -2.51 -19.82 1.66
N ALA A 56 -2.14 -18.75 0.95
CA ALA A 56 -1.11 -18.78 -0.09
C ALA A 56 0.26 -19.17 0.51
N GLY A 57 0.67 -18.51 1.60
CA GLY A 57 1.93 -18.81 2.29
C GLY A 57 2.04 -20.26 2.74
N ASN A 58 0.98 -20.81 3.34
CA ASN A 58 0.92 -22.21 3.78
C ASN A 58 0.95 -23.23 2.63
N SER A 59 0.58 -22.83 1.40
CA SER A 59 0.67 -23.67 0.21
C SER A 59 2.06 -23.69 -0.45
N GLY A 60 3.01 -22.92 0.10
CA GLY A 60 4.37 -22.78 -0.43
C GLY A 60 4.56 -21.57 -1.36
N CYS A 61 3.50 -20.81 -1.64
CA CYS A 61 3.56 -19.60 -2.46
C CYS A 61 4.14 -18.42 -1.65
N VAL A 62 5.13 -17.71 -2.19
CA VAL A 62 5.67 -16.51 -1.56
C VAL A 62 4.76 -15.32 -1.84
N VAL A 63 4.16 -14.76 -0.80
CA VAL A 63 3.26 -13.62 -0.90
C VAL A 63 4.04 -12.31 -0.75
N ILE A 64 3.82 -11.38 -1.68
CA ILE A 64 4.25 -9.98 -1.55
C ILE A 64 2.99 -9.13 -1.40
N ASP A 65 2.74 -8.63 -0.20
CA ASP A 65 1.48 -7.98 0.18
C ASP A 65 1.59 -6.45 0.23
N ASN A 66 0.92 -5.77 -0.70
CA ASN A 66 0.80 -4.31 -0.77
C ASN A 66 -0.41 -3.79 0.05
N THR A 67 -0.68 -4.41 1.20
CA THR A 67 -1.65 -3.89 2.16
C THR A 67 -0.98 -3.55 3.47
N SER A 68 -1.70 -2.86 4.34
CA SER A 68 -1.18 -2.49 5.67
C SER A 68 -1.24 -3.62 6.70
N PHE A 69 -1.89 -4.75 6.37
CA PHE A 69 -2.28 -5.76 7.36
C PHE A 69 -1.08 -6.37 8.10
N PHE A 70 -0.06 -6.81 7.35
CA PHE A 70 1.09 -7.54 7.91
C PHE A 70 2.28 -6.66 8.28
N ARG A 71 2.26 -5.36 7.95
CA ARG A 71 3.44 -4.49 8.01
C ARG A 71 4.06 -4.38 9.39
N ARG A 72 3.25 -4.53 10.45
CA ARG A 72 3.66 -4.38 11.85
C ARG A 72 3.98 -5.70 12.55
N GLU A 73 3.73 -6.85 11.92
CA GLU A 73 4.06 -8.15 12.53
C GLU A 73 5.59 -8.33 12.57
N GLU A 74 6.13 -8.74 13.73
CA GLU A 74 7.58 -8.80 13.94
C GLU A 74 8.27 -9.89 13.10
N ASP A 75 7.56 -10.99 12.83
CA ASP A 75 8.04 -12.14 12.08
C ASP A 75 7.86 -12.00 10.56
N ILE A 76 7.24 -10.91 10.08
CA ILE A 76 7.09 -10.60 8.65
C ILE A 76 8.02 -9.45 8.25
N PRO A 77 8.93 -9.64 7.28
CA PRO A 77 9.81 -8.57 6.82
C PRO A 77 9.02 -7.48 6.08
N LEU A 78 9.34 -6.23 6.39
CA LEU A 78 8.85 -5.03 5.71
C LEU A 78 9.99 -4.46 4.87
N VAL A 79 9.89 -4.53 3.55
CA VAL A 79 11.06 -4.41 2.67
C VAL A 79 10.95 -3.25 1.69
N VAL A 80 12.02 -2.45 1.62
CA VAL A 80 12.35 -1.56 0.51
C VAL A 80 13.69 -2.04 -0.06
N PRO A 81 13.74 -2.58 -1.30
CA PRO A 81 14.93 -3.21 -1.86
C PRO A 81 16.20 -2.35 -1.81
N GLU A 82 16.09 -1.03 -1.95
CA GLU A 82 17.20 -0.08 -1.93
C GLU A 82 17.71 0.23 -0.51
N VAL A 83 16.91 -0.11 0.51
CA VAL A 83 17.16 0.26 1.91
C VAL A 83 17.63 -0.93 2.73
N ASN A 84 16.83 -2.01 2.75
CA ASN A 84 17.01 -3.18 3.62
C ASN A 84 16.79 -4.54 2.89
N PRO A 85 17.44 -4.79 1.73
CA PRO A 85 17.23 -6.00 0.94
C PRO A 85 17.57 -7.29 1.70
N GLU A 86 18.46 -7.22 2.69
CA GLU A 86 18.85 -8.34 3.53
C GLU A 86 17.70 -8.89 4.39
N GLN A 87 16.64 -8.12 4.61
CA GLN A 87 15.44 -8.58 5.33
C GLN A 87 14.64 -9.63 4.54
N LEU A 88 14.84 -9.74 3.23
CA LEU A 88 14.17 -10.76 2.41
C LEU A 88 14.47 -12.18 2.91
N LYS A 89 15.61 -12.45 3.55
CA LYS A 89 15.90 -13.79 4.09
C LYS A 89 14.91 -14.23 5.19
N ASN A 90 14.17 -13.30 5.78
CA ASN A 90 13.29 -13.52 6.93
C ASN A 90 11.84 -13.87 6.55
N PHE A 91 11.46 -13.97 5.26
CA PHE A 91 10.06 -14.26 4.88
C PHE A 91 9.62 -15.70 5.17
N LYS A 92 10.58 -16.63 5.28
CA LYS A 92 10.34 -18.09 5.31
C LYS A 92 9.34 -18.59 6.36
N PRO A 93 9.25 -18.02 7.59
CA PRO A 93 8.33 -18.53 8.61
C PRO A 93 6.86 -18.51 8.18
N ARG A 94 6.44 -17.47 7.43
CA ARG A 94 5.05 -17.32 6.96
C ARG A 94 4.89 -17.32 5.45
N ASN A 95 5.99 -17.34 4.69
CA ASN A 95 6.02 -17.10 3.25
C ASN A 95 5.35 -15.78 2.85
N ILE A 96 5.47 -14.75 3.69
CA ILE A 96 4.87 -13.43 3.45
C ILE A 96 5.96 -12.35 3.57
N ILE A 97 5.96 -11.42 2.63
CA ILE A 97 6.74 -10.19 2.62
C ILE A 97 5.75 -9.03 2.57
N ALA A 98 5.86 -8.09 3.50
CA ALA A 98 5.03 -6.89 3.49
C ALA A 98 5.69 -5.79 2.63
N ASN A 99 4.89 -5.17 1.77
CA ASN A 99 5.29 -3.99 0.98
C ASN A 99 4.85 -2.70 1.72
N PRO A 100 5.76 -1.73 1.95
CA PRO A 100 5.45 -0.55 2.79
C PRO A 100 4.48 0.44 2.17
N ASN A 101 4.11 1.46 2.95
CA ASN A 101 3.33 2.61 2.51
C ASN A 101 4.09 3.41 1.46
N CYS A 102 3.39 3.93 0.46
CA CYS A 102 3.97 4.67 -0.65
C CYS A 102 4.79 5.88 -0.20
N SER A 103 4.29 6.68 0.75
CA SER A 103 4.98 7.84 1.31
C SER A 103 6.25 7.43 2.07
N THR A 104 6.19 6.31 2.81
CA THR A 104 7.38 5.73 3.45
C THR A 104 8.42 5.30 2.42
N ILE A 105 8.03 4.56 1.37
CA ILE A 105 8.97 4.05 0.35
C ILE A 105 9.79 5.20 -0.26
N GLN A 106 9.11 6.22 -0.80
CA GLN A 106 9.80 7.33 -1.45
C GLN A 106 10.71 8.11 -0.49
N MET A 107 10.29 8.26 0.77
CA MET A 107 11.07 8.95 1.80
C MET A 107 12.33 8.15 2.12
N LEU A 108 12.22 6.85 2.37
CA LEU A 108 13.36 6.04 2.78
C LEU A 108 14.35 5.78 1.65
N VAL A 109 13.89 5.67 0.40
CA VAL A 109 14.82 5.60 -0.75
C VAL A 109 15.71 6.84 -0.81
N ALA A 110 15.14 8.03 -0.56
CA ALA A 110 15.91 9.27 -0.55
C ALA A 110 16.81 9.41 0.70
N LEU A 111 16.33 8.98 1.87
CA LEU A 111 17.00 9.19 3.14
C LEU A 111 17.99 8.09 3.54
N ALA A 112 17.86 6.86 3.04
CA ALA A 112 18.73 5.76 3.44
C ALA A 112 20.21 6.01 3.14
N PRO A 113 20.61 6.56 1.98
CA PRO A 113 22.00 6.93 1.75
C PRO A 113 22.51 7.99 2.74
N ILE A 114 21.67 8.98 3.07
CA ILE A 114 22.02 10.03 4.03
C ILE A 114 22.21 9.42 5.41
N HIS A 115 21.28 8.56 5.87
CA HIS A 115 21.34 7.95 7.19
C HIS A 115 22.59 7.05 7.37
N ARG A 116 23.06 6.39 6.30
CA ARG A 116 24.28 5.58 6.31
C ARG A 116 25.55 6.42 6.53
N GLU A 117 25.61 7.63 5.95
CA GLU A 117 26.76 8.54 6.07
C GLU A 117 26.67 9.46 7.30
N ALA A 118 25.46 9.88 7.64
CA ALA A 118 25.14 10.77 8.74
C ALA A 118 23.84 10.31 9.40
N THR A 119 23.97 9.61 10.54
CA THR A 119 22.84 9.05 11.29
C THR A 119 21.78 10.12 11.56
N ILE A 120 20.63 9.98 10.87
CA ILE A 120 19.48 10.84 11.05
C ILE A 120 18.87 10.58 12.43
N SER A 121 18.73 11.63 13.25
CA SER A 121 18.06 11.53 14.56
C SER A 121 16.58 11.91 14.49
N ARG A 122 16.19 12.82 13.59
CA ARG A 122 14.83 13.31 13.47
C ARG A 122 14.46 13.72 12.04
N ILE A 123 13.22 13.43 11.65
CA ILE A 123 12.59 13.81 10.38
C ILE A 123 11.34 14.63 10.68
N ASN A 124 11.19 15.79 10.05
CA ASN A 124 9.90 16.47 9.91
C ASN A 124 9.50 16.41 8.43
N VAL A 125 8.28 15.97 8.15
CA VAL A 125 7.82 15.79 6.77
C VAL A 125 6.38 16.26 6.64
N ALA A 126 6.11 17.09 5.63
CA ALA A 126 4.77 17.45 5.23
C ALA A 126 4.54 16.86 3.83
N THR A 127 3.48 16.08 3.66
CA THR A 127 3.21 15.40 2.40
C THR A 127 2.20 16.18 1.56
N TYR A 128 2.28 15.97 0.25
CA TYR A 128 1.32 16.50 -0.73
C TYR A 128 0.83 15.31 -1.55
N GLN A 129 0.00 14.48 -0.94
CA GLN A 129 -0.44 13.21 -1.51
C GLN A 129 -1.54 13.42 -2.55
N SER A 130 -1.43 12.73 -3.69
CA SER A 130 -2.43 12.78 -4.75
C SER A 130 -3.67 11.94 -4.45
N VAL A 131 -4.80 12.30 -5.06
CA VAL A 131 -6.10 11.59 -4.90
C VAL A 131 -6.09 10.13 -5.34
N SER A 132 -5.09 9.70 -6.12
CA SER A 132 -4.91 8.31 -6.52
C SER A 132 -4.69 7.36 -5.33
N GLY A 133 -4.23 7.87 -4.18
CA GLY A 133 -4.15 7.10 -2.93
C GLY A 133 -5.53 6.60 -2.44
N ALA A 134 -6.60 7.31 -2.78
CA ALA A 134 -7.99 6.89 -2.53
C ALA A 134 -8.57 6.00 -3.65
N GLY A 135 -7.72 5.54 -4.58
CA GLY A 135 -8.11 4.70 -5.71
C GLY A 135 -8.89 5.44 -6.81
N GLN A 136 -9.49 4.68 -7.72
CA GLN A 136 -10.22 5.22 -8.87
C GLN A 136 -11.35 6.17 -8.46
N GLN A 137 -12.03 5.89 -7.35
CA GLN A 137 -13.12 6.73 -6.87
C GLN A 137 -12.64 8.14 -6.47
N GLY A 138 -11.45 8.26 -5.86
CA GLY A 138 -10.86 9.56 -5.54
C GLY A 138 -10.50 10.37 -6.78
N ILE A 139 -9.97 9.70 -7.82
CA ILE A 139 -9.68 10.32 -9.13
C ILE A 139 -10.98 10.81 -9.78
N ASP A 140 -12.01 9.97 -9.79
CA ASP A 140 -13.31 10.29 -10.37
C ASP A 140 -13.99 11.46 -9.63
N GLU A 141 -13.90 11.51 -8.29
CA GLU A 141 -14.46 12.58 -7.47
C GLU A 141 -13.77 13.92 -7.75
N LEU A 142 -12.43 13.95 -7.76
CA LEU A 142 -11.68 15.17 -8.12
C LEU A 142 -12.07 15.68 -9.52
N SER A 143 -12.12 14.78 -10.50
CA SER A 143 -12.48 15.12 -11.88
C SER A 143 -13.89 15.72 -11.96
N LYS A 144 -14.87 15.05 -11.33
CA LYS A 144 -16.27 15.53 -11.29
C LYS A 144 -16.39 16.86 -10.58
N GLN A 145 -15.84 17.00 -9.38
CA GLN A 145 -15.88 18.26 -8.63
C GLN A 145 -15.27 19.41 -9.44
N THR A 146 -14.11 19.18 -10.06
CA THR A 146 -13.44 20.19 -10.90
C THR A 146 -14.34 20.62 -12.06
N THR A 147 -14.90 19.69 -12.82
CA THR A 147 -15.79 20.03 -13.96
C THR A 147 -17.09 20.69 -13.53
N SER A 148 -17.68 20.30 -12.39
CA SER A 148 -18.92 20.88 -11.89
C SER A 148 -18.74 22.31 -11.38
N LEU A 149 -17.60 22.64 -10.77
CA LEU A 149 -17.31 24.02 -10.35
C LEU A 149 -17.26 24.99 -11.53
N PHE A 150 -16.74 24.57 -12.69
CA PHE A 150 -16.77 25.39 -13.91
C PHE A 150 -18.19 25.59 -14.48
N ASN A 151 -19.14 24.77 -14.06
CA ASN A 151 -20.56 24.89 -14.41
C ASN A 151 -21.40 25.52 -13.28
N PHE A 152 -20.75 26.11 -12.26
CA PHE A 152 -21.41 26.67 -11.06
C PHE A 152 -22.31 25.67 -10.33
N GLN A 153 -21.94 24.39 -10.35
CA GLN A 153 -22.63 23.31 -9.65
C GLN A 153 -21.82 22.84 -8.45
N GLU A 154 -22.47 22.77 -7.30
CA GLU A 154 -21.87 22.18 -6.09
C GLU A 154 -22.14 20.67 -6.04
N LEU A 155 -21.08 19.89 -5.91
CA LEU A 155 -21.16 18.44 -5.69
C LEU A 155 -20.76 18.13 -4.25
N LYS A 156 -21.64 17.43 -3.53
CA LYS A 156 -21.29 16.94 -2.19
C LYS A 156 -20.18 15.88 -2.30
N PRO A 157 -19.13 15.96 -1.46
CA PRO A 157 -18.08 14.97 -1.43
C PRO A 157 -18.65 13.62 -0.95
N LYS A 158 -18.20 12.53 -1.59
CA LYS A 158 -18.60 11.15 -1.27
C LYS A 158 -17.42 10.29 -0.85
N VAL A 159 -16.23 10.57 -1.37
CA VAL A 159 -14.99 9.84 -1.08
C VAL A 159 -14.19 10.56 -0.01
N PHE A 160 -14.02 11.88 -0.15
CA PHE A 160 -13.26 12.70 0.79
C PHE A 160 -14.15 13.31 1.87
N SER A 161 -13.56 13.74 2.99
CA SER A 161 -14.28 14.38 4.11
C SER A 161 -14.75 15.80 3.79
N LYS A 162 -14.14 16.43 2.79
CA LYS A 162 -14.40 17.77 2.27
C LYS A 162 -14.18 17.77 0.75
N ASP A 163 -14.55 18.85 0.09
CA ASP A 163 -14.23 19.04 -1.34
C ASP A 163 -12.72 19.03 -1.55
N ILE A 164 -12.28 18.32 -2.57
CA ILE A 164 -10.86 18.16 -2.91
C ILE A 164 -10.47 19.04 -4.10
N ALA A 165 -11.41 19.37 -4.98
CA ALA A 165 -11.14 20.30 -6.07
C ALA A 165 -10.76 21.69 -5.54
N PHE A 166 -9.60 22.20 -5.98
CA PHE A 166 -9.03 23.48 -5.55
C PHE A 166 -8.86 23.63 -4.03
N ASN A 167 -8.65 22.51 -3.32
CA ASN A 167 -8.53 22.49 -1.87
C ASN A 167 -7.39 21.56 -1.41
N VAL A 168 -7.03 21.65 -0.13
CA VAL A 168 -6.15 20.69 0.56
C VAL A 168 -6.85 20.18 1.81
N ILE A 169 -6.70 18.88 2.10
CA ILE A 169 -7.34 18.23 3.24
C ILE A 169 -6.22 17.65 4.12
N PRO A 170 -5.93 18.23 5.31
CA PRO A 170 -4.86 17.79 6.19
C PRO A 170 -5.32 16.60 7.05
N GLN A 171 -5.83 15.56 6.41
CA GLN A 171 -6.32 14.34 7.06
C GLN A 171 -6.40 13.20 6.05
N ILE A 172 -5.49 12.23 6.18
CA ILE A 172 -5.52 10.98 5.42
C ILE A 172 -5.66 9.79 6.37
N ASP A 173 -6.64 8.92 6.12
CA ASP A 173 -7.01 7.81 7.03
C ASP A 173 -7.57 8.33 8.36
N GLN A 174 -7.86 7.42 9.31
CA GLN A 174 -8.54 7.76 10.57
C GLN A 174 -7.58 8.38 11.60
N PHE A 175 -8.09 9.30 12.43
CA PHE A 175 -7.36 9.77 13.61
C PHE A 175 -7.05 8.63 14.59
N GLN A 176 -5.94 8.76 15.30
CA GLN A 176 -5.49 7.91 16.39
C GLN A 176 -5.55 8.70 17.70
N ASP A 177 -5.50 8.01 18.85
CA ASP A 177 -5.66 8.65 20.17
C ASP A 177 -4.59 9.70 20.49
N ASN A 178 -3.44 9.65 19.82
CA ASN A 178 -2.34 10.60 19.99
C ASN A 178 -2.47 11.86 19.11
N GLY A 179 -3.57 12.01 18.37
CA GLY A 179 -3.84 13.18 17.52
C GLY A 179 -3.29 13.08 16.09
N TYR A 180 -2.40 12.12 15.80
CA TYR A 180 -1.99 11.83 14.42
C TYR A 180 -3.06 11.00 13.70
N THR A 181 -3.04 11.05 12.37
CA THR A 181 -3.78 10.12 11.52
C THR A 181 -3.04 8.77 11.41
N LYS A 182 -3.75 7.73 10.97
CA LYS A 182 -3.14 6.43 10.72
C LYS A 182 -2.14 6.49 9.57
N GLU A 183 -2.32 7.37 8.59
CA GLU A 183 -1.33 7.57 7.52
C GLU A 183 -0.02 8.15 8.05
N GLU A 184 -0.12 9.15 8.92
CA GLU A 184 1.02 9.72 9.64
C GLU A 184 1.73 8.65 10.49
N MET A 185 0.97 7.87 11.26
CA MET A 185 1.56 6.80 12.09
C MET A 185 2.24 5.70 11.26
N LYS A 186 1.75 5.38 10.04
CA LYS A 186 2.45 4.45 9.13
C LYS A 186 3.86 4.97 8.80
N MET A 187 4.01 6.26 8.49
CA MET A 187 5.32 6.84 8.21
C MET A 187 6.28 6.71 9.41
N ILE A 188 5.77 6.82 10.63
CA ILE A 188 6.58 6.63 11.86
C ILE A 188 6.98 5.16 12.03
N TRP A 189 5.98 4.27 12.15
CA TRP A 189 6.21 2.86 12.47
C TRP A 189 7.03 2.14 11.40
N GLU A 190 6.73 2.40 10.13
CA GLU A 190 7.39 1.72 9.03
C GLU A 190 8.84 2.23 8.86
N THR A 191 9.10 3.53 9.06
CA THR A 191 10.48 4.06 9.08
C THR A 191 11.32 3.39 10.16
N GLN A 192 10.77 3.25 11.37
CA GLN A 192 11.46 2.62 12.49
C GLN A 192 11.75 1.13 12.26
N LYS A 193 10.85 0.43 11.57
CA LYS A 193 11.03 -0.98 11.23
C LYS A 193 12.00 -1.20 10.05
N ILE A 194 11.99 -0.31 9.05
CA ILE A 194 12.77 -0.47 7.82
C ILE A 194 14.19 0.08 7.96
N LEU A 195 14.35 1.28 8.53
CA LEU A 195 15.60 2.03 8.50
C LEU A 195 16.33 2.00 9.85
N ASP A 196 15.75 2.58 10.89
CA ASP A 196 16.32 2.58 12.25
C ASP A 196 15.24 2.95 13.29
N LYS A 197 15.10 2.11 14.31
CA LYS A 197 14.13 2.26 15.41
C LYS A 197 14.31 3.53 16.24
N ASN A 198 15.49 4.15 16.21
CA ASN A 198 15.82 5.33 17.01
C ASN A 198 15.44 6.64 16.30
N ILE A 199 15.03 6.60 15.03
CA ILE A 199 14.65 7.80 14.29
C ILE A 199 13.30 8.32 14.83
N LEU A 200 13.28 9.61 15.17
CA LEU A 200 12.04 10.33 15.47
C LEU A 200 11.44 10.87 14.16
N VAL A 201 10.18 10.55 13.88
CA VAL A 201 9.47 11.04 12.68
C VAL A 201 8.26 11.87 13.10
N ASN A 202 8.14 13.07 12.56
CA ASN A 202 7.02 13.98 12.78
C ASN A 202 6.38 14.32 11.42
N PRO A 203 5.39 13.51 10.98
CA PRO A 203 4.72 13.70 9.70
C PRO A 203 3.44 14.55 9.82
N THR A 204 3.10 15.24 8.74
CA THR A 204 1.75 15.78 8.48
C THR A 204 1.31 15.31 7.10
N CYS A 205 0.15 14.64 7.03
CA CYS A 205 -0.38 14.06 5.78
C CYS A 205 -1.77 14.57 5.42
#